data_AF-A0AAU9WNG1-F1
#
_entry.id   AF-A0AAU9WNG1-F1
#
_cell.length_a   1.000
_cell.length_b   1.000
_cell.length_c   1.000
_cell.angle_alpha   90.00
_cell.angle_beta   90.00
_cell.angle_gamma   90.00
#
_symmetry.space_group_name_H-M   'P 1'
#
loop_
_entity.id
_entity.type
_entity.pdbx_description
1 polymer ?
#
loop_
_entity_poly.entity_id
_entity_poly.type
_entity_poly.pdbx_seq_one_letter_code
_entity_poly.pdbx_strand_id
1 'polypeptide(L)'
;MNFKNVVLLLLYSFALFQGFRGETCDPKPMIIRHEGKKECVYLDTKGIKTIGVGFNMQNKEAPAVFASIGADYNKFISSPVTKWSAPCNCSTVPCLTEGQIEELLDISLKTAIADAQKVIPTFASLCCPVQNVMVDMSFTFGGPRFAQFTTFSKLVVRQFWKAAGDDLTVSLWCTQAAARCMEDANIVRSGCGCSQPYPQSCDSQGSACCASATQQTCCKGTLTFKSKTFDEQLCCPLPKATCCEHDQCCSENSVCCPAPPAVPTYCCPMDYPVCKDGECYRAHDGHMIKGKPVAQGFVSP
;
A
#
# COMPACT_ATOMS: atom_id res chain seq x y z
N MET A 1 -38.31 33.67 -37.19
CA MET A 1 -37.97 33.04 -35.90
C MET A 1 -37.46 34.13 -34.97
N ASN A 2 -38.13 34.30 -33.83
CA ASN A 2 -38.08 35.52 -33.02
C ASN A 2 -36.92 35.49 -32.01
N PHE A 3 -36.22 36.63 -31.84
CA PHE A 3 -34.99 36.81 -31.05
C PHE A 3 -35.14 36.46 -29.55
N LYS A 4 -36.38 36.27 -29.08
CA LYS A 4 -36.70 35.82 -27.71
C LYS A 4 -36.44 34.34 -27.44
N ASN A 5 -36.33 33.49 -28.48
CA ASN A 5 -36.10 32.05 -28.29
C ASN A 5 -34.61 31.65 -28.22
N VAL A 6 -33.69 32.55 -28.60
CA VAL A 6 -32.24 32.28 -28.54
C VAL A 6 -31.70 32.53 -27.13
N VAL A 7 -32.28 33.49 -26.39
CA VAL A 7 -31.86 33.81 -25.02
C VAL A 7 -32.30 32.74 -24.01
N LEU A 8 -33.43 32.06 -24.26
CA LEU A 8 -33.92 30.98 -23.39
C LEU A 8 -33.11 29.67 -23.54
N LEU A 9 -32.44 29.47 -24.68
CA LEU A 9 -31.57 28.32 -24.93
C LEU A 9 -30.14 28.52 -24.40
N LEU A 10 -29.70 29.77 -24.16
CA LEU A 10 -28.38 30.06 -23.61
C LEU A 10 -28.33 30.03 -22.07
N LEU A 11 -29.49 30.15 -21.40
CA LEU A 11 -29.61 30.03 -19.95
C LEU A 11 -29.82 28.59 -19.45
N TYR A 12 -30.06 27.63 -20.37
CA TYR A 12 -30.15 26.19 -20.05
C TYR A 12 -28.85 25.41 -20.32
N SER A 13 -27.76 26.09 -20.67
CA SER A 13 -26.41 25.52 -20.81
C SER A 13 -25.51 25.77 -19.60
N PHE A 14 -26.01 26.41 -18.53
CA PHE A 14 -25.24 26.76 -17.33
C PHE A 14 -25.50 25.85 -16.11
N ALA A 15 -26.12 24.70 -16.32
CA ALA A 15 -26.37 23.74 -15.25
C ALA A 15 -26.20 22.32 -15.76
N LEU A 16 -24.96 21.90 -16.06
CA LEU A 16 -24.53 20.49 -16.14
C LEU A 16 -22.99 20.42 -16.25
N PHE A 17 -22.29 21.14 -15.36
CA PHE A 17 -20.91 20.84 -14.99
C PHE A 17 -20.81 20.88 -13.46
N GLN A 18 -21.68 20.13 -12.78
CA GLN A 18 -21.26 19.56 -11.50
C GLN A 18 -20.28 18.45 -11.88
N GLY A 19 -19.01 18.83 -12.05
CA GLY A 19 -17.93 17.87 -12.17
C GLY A 19 -18.07 16.89 -11.01
N PHE A 20 -17.97 15.60 -11.33
CA PHE A 20 -17.59 14.58 -10.36
C PHE A 20 -16.29 15.07 -9.71
N ARG A 21 -16.38 15.79 -8.59
CA ARG A 21 -15.27 15.88 -7.66
C ARG A 21 -15.16 14.47 -7.11
N GLY A 22 -14.31 13.65 -7.74
CA GLY A 22 -13.82 12.45 -7.06
C GLY A 22 -13.39 12.88 -5.67
N GLU A 23 -13.87 12.18 -4.64
CA GLU A 23 -13.54 12.50 -3.26
C GLU A 23 -12.01 12.59 -3.16
N THR A 24 -11.52 13.78 -2.83
CA THR A 24 -10.09 13.98 -2.56
C THR A 24 -9.79 13.25 -1.26
N CYS A 25 -8.86 12.29 -1.31
CA CYS A 25 -8.49 11.52 -0.14
C CYS A 25 -7.94 12.44 0.97
N ASP A 26 -8.42 12.25 2.19
CA ASP A 26 -8.03 13.04 3.37
C ASP A 26 -7.28 12.16 4.39
N PRO A 27 -5.96 12.31 4.51
CA PRO A 27 -5.15 11.57 5.50
C PRO A 27 -5.19 12.18 6.91
N LYS A 28 -5.71 13.41 7.10
CA LYS A 28 -5.65 14.10 8.40
C LYS A 28 -6.25 13.28 9.56
N PRO A 29 -7.45 12.66 9.43
CA PRO A 29 -8.04 11.94 10.56
C PRO A 29 -7.21 10.73 11.01
N MET A 30 -6.53 10.07 10.07
CA MET A 30 -5.63 8.95 10.37
C MET A 30 -4.38 9.44 11.11
N ILE A 31 -3.72 10.47 10.58
CA ILE A 31 -2.50 11.01 11.18
C ILE A 31 -2.76 11.59 12.57
N ILE A 32 -3.85 12.34 12.75
CA ILE A 32 -4.22 12.89 14.06
C ILE A 32 -4.49 11.77 15.07
N ARG A 33 -5.11 10.67 14.64
CA ARG A 33 -5.33 9.50 15.50
C ARG A 33 -4.02 8.83 15.93
N HIS A 34 -3.04 8.74 15.02
CA HIS A 34 -1.77 8.06 15.27
C HIS A 34 -0.74 8.90 16.03
N GLU A 35 -0.62 10.18 15.68
CA GLU A 35 0.35 11.11 16.28
C GLU A 35 -0.20 11.79 17.54
N GLY A 36 -1.52 11.96 17.59
CA GLY A 36 -2.18 12.86 18.54
C GLY A 36 -1.97 14.34 18.18
N LYS A 37 -2.68 15.21 18.92
CA LYS A 37 -2.62 16.67 18.76
C LYS A 37 -2.29 17.33 20.09
N LYS A 38 -1.34 18.28 20.09
CA LYS A 38 -0.96 19.05 21.29
C LYS A 38 -0.60 20.49 20.95
N GLU A 39 -1.23 21.47 21.61
CA GLU A 39 -1.05 22.89 21.28
C GLU A 39 0.30 23.46 21.74
N CYS A 40 0.93 22.85 22.74
CA CYS A 40 2.18 23.29 23.35
C CYS A 40 3.32 22.29 23.12
N VAL A 41 4.56 22.76 23.25
CA VAL A 41 5.77 21.94 23.02
C VAL A 41 5.84 20.77 24.01
N TYR A 42 6.15 19.59 23.49
CA TYR A 42 6.44 18.38 24.26
C TYR A 42 7.72 17.70 23.76
N LEU A 43 8.18 16.68 24.50
CA LEU A 43 9.20 15.77 24.02
C LEU A 43 8.56 14.51 23.47
N ASP A 44 8.92 14.13 22.25
CA ASP A 44 8.53 12.84 21.68
C ASP A 44 9.25 11.66 22.36
N THR A 45 9.00 10.45 21.88
CA THR A 45 9.63 9.22 22.41
C THR A 45 11.15 9.18 22.23
N LYS A 46 11.72 10.05 21.39
CA LYS A 46 13.16 10.21 21.13
C LYS A 46 13.77 11.41 21.86
N GLY A 47 12.99 12.14 22.66
CA GLY A 47 13.45 13.32 23.37
C GLY A 47 13.58 14.56 22.48
N ILE A 48 12.94 14.57 21.31
CA ILE A 48 12.94 15.70 20.36
C ILE A 48 11.79 16.63 20.70
N LYS A 49 12.03 17.96 20.62
CA LYS A 49 10.97 18.97 20.81
C LYS A 49 9.99 18.91 19.64
N THR A 50 8.73 18.66 19.97
CA THR A 50 7.64 18.43 19.02
C THR A 50 6.43 19.26 19.43
N ILE A 51 5.58 19.65 18.46
CA ILE A 51 4.35 20.42 18.69
C ILE A 51 3.28 20.09 17.66
N GLY A 52 2.03 20.44 17.94
CA GLY A 52 0.91 20.26 17.02
C GLY A 52 0.61 18.78 16.83
N VAL A 53 0.62 18.33 15.58
CA VAL A 53 0.46 16.93 15.18
C VAL A 53 1.82 16.41 14.73
N GLY A 54 2.64 15.95 15.69
CA GLY A 54 3.92 15.30 15.40
C GLY A 54 5.01 16.18 14.74
N PHE A 55 4.89 17.51 14.74
CA PHE A 55 5.85 18.37 14.02
C PHE A 55 7.19 18.47 14.76
N ASN A 56 8.26 17.94 14.17
CA ASN A 56 9.62 18.05 14.68
C ASN A 56 10.16 19.48 14.57
N MET A 57 10.29 20.16 15.71
CA MET A 57 10.76 21.55 15.76
C MET A 57 12.27 21.71 15.53
N GLN A 58 13.06 20.63 15.55
CA GLN A 58 14.49 20.68 15.24
C GLN A 58 14.75 20.66 13.72
N ASN A 59 13.71 20.55 12.90
CA ASN A 59 13.84 20.70 11.45
C ASN A 59 14.43 22.08 11.11
N LYS A 60 15.45 22.12 10.24
CA LYS A 60 16.07 23.36 9.75
C LYS A 60 15.07 24.35 9.13
N GLU A 61 13.96 23.85 8.59
CA GLU A 61 12.88 24.64 7.99
C GLU A 61 11.85 25.12 9.02
N ALA A 62 11.88 24.62 10.26
CA ALA A 62 10.90 24.97 11.29
C ALA A 62 10.75 26.48 11.53
N PRO A 63 11.82 27.30 11.57
CA PRO A 63 11.67 28.75 11.71
C PRO A 63 10.84 29.40 10.59
N ALA A 64 11.08 29.00 9.33
CA ALA A 64 10.35 29.51 8.18
C ALA A 64 8.90 29.02 8.17
N VAL A 65 8.67 27.75 8.52
CA VAL A 65 7.32 27.17 8.63
C VAL A 65 6.50 27.88 9.71
N PHE A 66 7.07 28.12 10.88
CA PHE A 66 6.40 28.85 11.97
C PHE A 66 6.05 30.29 11.56
N ALA A 67 6.98 30.99 10.90
CA ALA A 67 6.70 32.32 10.38
C ALA A 67 5.53 32.30 9.38
N SER A 68 5.42 31.27 8.54
CA SER A 68 4.34 31.16 7.54
C SER A 68 2.95 30.97 8.15
N ILE A 69 2.86 30.38 9.35
CA ILE A 69 1.60 30.22 10.11
C ILE A 69 1.39 31.34 11.15
N GLY A 70 2.18 32.43 11.08
CA GLY A 70 2.10 33.55 12.02
C GLY A 70 2.51 33.20 13.45
N ALA A 71 3.37 32.20 13.65
CA ALA A 71 3.91 31.81 14.94
C ALA A 71 5.40 32.21 15.09
N ASP A 72 5.79 32.62 16.30
CA ASP A 72 7.19 32.93 16.61
C ASP A 72 7.93 31.67 17.05
N TYR A 73 8.71 31.07 16.14
CA TYR A 73 9.50 29.87 16.42
C TYR A 73 10.36 29.98 17.68
N ASN A 74 11.02 31.12 17.90
CA ASN A 74 11.94 31.29 19.02
C ASN A 74 11.19 31.23 20.36
N LYS A 75 10.00 31.83 20.43
CA LYS A 75 9.11 31.76 21.59
C LYS A 75 8.76 30.32 21.97
N PHE A 76 8.50 29.46 20.98
CA PHE A 76 8.15 28.06 21.24
C PHE A 76 9.39 27.20 21.51
N ILE A 77 10.46 27.30 20.72
CA ILE A 77 11.64 26.43 20.91
C ILE A 77 12.35 26.69 22.24
N SER A 78 12.27 27.91 22.79
CA SER A 78 12.81 28.22 24.12
C SER A 78 11.85 27.91 25.26
N SER A 79 10.61 27.51 24.99
CA SER A 79 9.60 27.28 26.03
C SER A 79 9.91 26.04 26.88
N PRO A 80 9.41 25.99 28.13
CA PRO A 80 9.32 24.74 28.88
C PRO A 80 8.54 23.69 28.09
N VAL A 81 8.94 22.43 28.23
CA VAL A 81 8.24 21.29 27.63
C VAL A 81 7.11 20.82 28.54
N THR A 82 5.97 20.49 27.97
CA THR A 82 4.84 19.88 28.68
C THR A 82 4.86 18.37 28.45
N LYS A 83 4.63 17.58 29.50
CA LYS A 83 4.52 16.12 29.35
C LYS A 83 3.41 15.78 28.36
N TRP A 84 3.62 14.78 27.51
CA TRP A 84 2.62 14.36 26.51
C TRP A 84 1.24 14.14 27.12
N SER A 85 1.17 13.40 28.23
CA SER A 85 -0.06 13.04 28.95
C SER A 85 -0.71 14.17 29.75
N ALA A 86 -0.05 15.32 29.91
CA ALA A 86 -0.58 16.46 30.67
C ALA A 86 -1.21 17.48 29.73
N PRO A 87 -2.36 18.10 30.07
CA PRO A 87 -2.94 19.15 29.25
C PRO A 87 -2.03 20.38 29.18
N CYS A 88 -2.10 21.12 28.07
CA CYS A 88 -1.40 22.38 27.91
C CYS A 88 -2.04 23.47 28.78
N ASN A 89 -1.24 24.20 29.55
CA ASN A 89 -1.68 25.42 30.23
C ASN A 89 -1.20 26.65 29.44
N CYS A 90 -2.05 27.11 28.50
CA CYS A 90 -1.69 28.17 27.57
C CYS A 90 -1.53 29.56 28.20
N SER A 91 -1.84 29.70 29.50
CA SER A 91 -1.56 30.89 30.28
C SER A 91 -0.11 30.96 30.77
N THR A 92 0.58 29.81 30.85
CA THR A 92 1.94 29.71 31.39
C THR A 92 2.98 29.28 30.35
N VAL A 93 2.53 28.63 29.26
CA VAL A 93 3.38 28.29 28.12
C VAL A 93 2.75 28.76 26.80
N PRO A 94 3.55 29.05 25.77
CA PRO A 94 3.03 29.32 24.43
C PRO A 94 2.24 28.12 23.89
N CYS A 95 1.08 28.40 23.30
CA CYS A 95 0.28 27.44 22.57
C CYS A 95 0.01 27.93 21.15
N LEU A 96 0.00 27.02 20.19
CA LEU A 96 -0.55 27.26 18.87
C LEU A 96 -2.08 27.33 18.96
N THR A 97 -2.70 28.14 18.10
CA THR A 97 -4.16 28.10 17.90
C THR A 97 -4.54 26.88 17.05
N GLU A 98 -5.82 26.50 17.04
CA GLU A 98 -6.29 25.39 16.20
C GLU A 98 -5.95 25.61 14.72
N GLY A 99 -6.20 26.82 14.18
CA GLY A 99 -5.86 27.14 12.79
C GLY A 99 -4.36 27.03 12.49
N GLN A 100 -3.50 27.41 13.44
CA GLN A 100 -2.05 27.24 13.28
C GLN A 100 -1.63 25.76 13.29
N ILE A 101 -2.27 24.92 14.09
CA ILE A 101 -2.02 23.48 14.11
C ILE A 101 -2.48 22.85 12.79
N GLU A 102 -3.66 23.25 12.29
CA GLU A 102 -4.18 22.78 11.00
C GLU A 102 -3.26 23.18 9.84
N GLU A 103 -2.83 24.45 9.77
CA GLU A 103 -1.91 24.93 8.74
C GLU A 103 -0.54 24.23 8.83
N LEU A 104 -0.03 24.02 10.05
CA LEU A 104 1.23 23.29 10.27
C LEU A 104 1.12 21.82 9.81
N LEU A 105 -0.01 21.18 10.09
CA LEU A 105 -0.30 19.83 9.62
C LEU A 105 -0.41 19.80 8.09
N ASP A 106 -1.08 20.79 7.47
CA ASP A 106 -1.19 20.90 6.01
C ASP A 106 0.16 21.04 5.33
N ILE A 107 1.07 21.83 5.89
CA ILE A 107 2.45 21.97 5.40
C ILE A 107 3.18 20.62 5.49
N SER A 108 3.06 19.93 6.62
CA SER A 108 3.71 18.63 6.84
C SER A 108 3.15 17.55 5.90
N LEU A 109 1.84 17.58 5.68
CA LEU A 109 1.13 16.69 4.76
C LEU A 109 1.54 16.87 3.30
N LYS A 110 1.76 18.11 2.85
CA LYS A 110 2.26 18.36 1.48
C LYS A 110 3.57 17.61 1.23
N THR A 111 4.50 17.64 2.20
CA THR A 111 5.76 16.90 2.12
C THR A 111 5.53 15.39 2.15
N ALA A 112 4.71 14.89 3.09
CA ALA A 112 4.41 13.47 3.20
C ALA A 112 3.73 12.89 1.95
N ILE A 113 2.79 13.62 1.35
CA ILE A 113 2.13 13.24 0.08
C ILE A 113 3.15 13.19 -1.06
N ALA A 114 4.00 14.21 -1.18
CA ALA A 114 5.02 14.25 -2.23
C ALA A 114 6.02 13.09 -2.08
N ASP A 115 6.39 12.73 -0.85
CA ASP A 115 7.26 11.59 -0.59
C ASP A 115 6.56 10.26 -0.86
N ALA A 116 5.29 10.11 -0.49
CA ALA A 116 4.48 8.93 -0.80
C ALA A 116 4.38 8.69 -2.32
N GLN A 117 4.15 9.76 -3.09
CA GLN A 117 4.08 9.72 -4.55
C GLN A 117 5.41 9.31 -5.20
N LYS A 118 6.55 9.70 -4.62
CA LYS A 118 7.87 9.27 -5.11
C LYS A 118 8.12 7.80 -4.83
N VAL A 119 7.71 7.30 -3.65
CA VAL A 119 7.92 5.90 -3.26
C VAL A 119 6.95 4.96 -3.97
N ILE A 120 5.72 5.40 -4.23
CA ILE A 120 4.68 4.62 -4.91
C ILE A 120 4.31 5.30 -6.23
N PRO A 121 4.91 4.92 -7.36
CA PRO A 121 4.64 5.54 -8.66
C PRO A 121 3.17 5.47 -9.10
N THR A 122 2.43 4.46 -8.62
CA THR A 122 1.00 4.27 -8.87
C THR A 122 0.11 4.96 -7.83
N PHE A 123 0.65 5.85 -6.98
CA PHE A 123 -0.09 6.46 -5.86
C PHE A 123 -1.45 7.01 -6.28
N ALA A 124 -1.51 7.75 -7.39
CA ALA A 124 -2.73 8.38 -7.87
C ALA A 124 -3.84 7.40 -8.28
N SER A 125 -3.52 6.14 -8.58
CA SER A 125 -4.52 5.11 -8.90
C SER A 125 -4.99 4.32 -7.67
N LEU A 126 -4.39 4.55 -6.50
CA LEU A 126 -4.83 3.93 -5.26
C LEU A 126 -6.14 4.57 -4.77
N CYS A 127 -7.00 3.74 -4.19
CA CYS A 127 -8.13 4.15 -3.37
C CYS A 127 -7.70 4.93 -2.12
N CYS A 128 -8.59 5.77 -1.59
CA CYS A 128 -8.28 6.64 -0.47
C CYS A 128 -7.76 5.93 0.79
N PRO A 129 -8.30 4.78 1.24
CA PRO A 129 -7.76 4.10 2.41
C PRO A 129 -6.28 3.75 2.26
N VAL A 130 -5.87 3.24 1.10
CA VAL A 130 -4.46 2.86 0.86
C VAL A 130 -3.61 4.10 0.61
N GLN A 131 -4.09 5.13 -0.10
CA GLN A 131 -3.37 6.42 -0.20
C GLN A 131 -3.06 6.99 1.18
N ASN A 132 -4.05 6.99 2.08
CA ASN A 132 -3.89 7.50 3.43
C ASN A 132 -2.80 6.76 4.20
N VAL A 133 -2.70 5.43 4.07
CA VAL A 133 -1.60 4.66 4.66
C VAL A 133 -0.24 5.03 4.06
N MET A 134 -0.13 5.18 2.73
CA MET A 134 1.15 5.59 2.11
C MET A 134 1.60 6.97 2.62
N VAL A 135 0.65 7.88 2.85
CA VAL A 135 0.92 9.21 3.44
C VAL A 135 1.28 9.09 4.92
N ASP A 136 0.58 8.26 5.70
CA ASP A 136 0.87 8.04 7.12
C ASP A 136 2.27 7.45 7.34
N MET A 137 2.67 6.47 6.52
CA MET A 137 4.02 5.93 6.51
C MET A 137 5.05 7.01 6.15
N SER A 138 4.79 7.81 5.11
CA SER A 138 5.67 8.92 4.71
C SER A 138 5.79 9.98 5.80
N PHE A 139 4.70 10.28 6.50
CA PHE A 139 4.67 11.20 7.64
C PHE A 139 5.48 10.66 8.82
N THR A 140 5.35 9.38 9.12
CA THR A 140 6.06 8.69 10.22
C THR A 140 7.57 8.64 10.01
N PHE A 141 8.00 8.32 8.78
CA PHE A 141 9.39 7.96 8.50
C PHE A 141 10.18 9.02 7.73
N GLY A 142 9.48 9.88 6.99
CA GLY A 142 10.05 10.64 5.88
C GLY A 142 10.32 9.77 4.64
N GLY A 143 10.37 10.39 3.46
CA GLY A 143 10.59 9.72 2.19
C GLY A 143 11.77 8.74 2.14
N PRO A 144 12.99 9.11 2.62
CA PRO A 144 14.16 8.22 2.53
C PRO A 144 14.03 6.90 3.30
N ARG A 145 13.30 6.89 4.42
CA ARG A 145 13.07 5.68 5.20
C ARG A 145 11.87 4.89 4.68
N PHE A 146 10.81 5.57 4.23
CA PHE A 146 9.70 4.89 3.57
C PHE A 146 10.17 4.17 2.29
N ALA A 147 11.08 4.77 1.52
CA ALA A 147 11.68 4.15 0.34
C ALA A 147 12.44 2.82 0.61
N GLN A 148 12.80 2.52 1.87
CA GLN A 148 13.46 1.26 2.25
C GLN A 148 12.47 0.09 2.37
N PHE A 149 11.15 0.34 2.36
CA PHE A 149 10.11 -0.69 2.34
C PHE A 149 9.93 -1.25 0.92
N THR A 150 11.03 -1.71 0.31
CA THR A 150 11.08 -2.03 -1.12
C THR A 150 10.14 -3.17 -1.50
N THR A 151 10.04 -4.22 -0.68
CA THR A 151 9.14 -5.37 -0.93
C THR A 151 7.68 -4.94 -0.84
N PHE A 152 7.31 -4.26 0.24
CA PHE A 152 6.00 -3.65 0.40
C PHE A 152 5.59 -2.77 -0.78
N SER A 153 6.41 -1.79 -1.17
CA SER A 153 6.11 -0.88 -2.28
C SER A 153 5.87 -1.63 -3.59
N LYS A 154 6.69 -2.64 -3.86
CA LYS A 154 6.55 -3.54 -5.01
C LYS A 154 5.22 -4.29 -4.98
N LEU A 155 4.83 -4.85 -3.83
CA LEU A 155 3.55 -5.55 -3.67
C LEU A 155 2.34 -4.61 -3.84
N VAL A 156 2.41 -3.38 -3.32
CA VAL A 156 1.39 -2.34 -3.52
C VAL A 156 1.25 -1.98 -4.99
N VAL A 157 2.36 -1.75 -5.71
CA VAL A 157 2.36 -1.46 -7.15
C VAL A 157 1.78 -2.63 -7.95
N ARG A 158 2.07 -3.87 -7.52
CA ARG A 158 1.57 -5.10 -8.13
C ARG A 158 0.10 -5.40 -7.79
N GLN A 159 -0.49 -4.66 -6.86
CA GLN A 159 -1.84 -4.88 -6.32
C GLN A 159 -1.98 -6.25 -5.65
N PHE A 160 -0.92 -6.70 -4.96
CA PHE A 160 -0.93 -7.88 -4.09
C PHE A 160 -1.24 -7.43 -2.67
N TRP A 161 -2.49 -7.04 -2.45
CA TRP A 161 -2.95 -6.32 -1.25
C TRP A 161 -2.70 -7.09 0.04
N LYS A 162 -3.09 -8.37 0.08
CA LYS A 162 -2.91 -9.20 1.26
C LYS A 162 -1.42 -9.39 1.59
N ALA A 163 -0.62 -9.77 0.60
CA ALA A 163 0.81 -9.93 0.75
C ALA A 163 1.52 -8.63 1.18
N ALA A 164 1.12 -7.47 0.64
CA ALA A 164 1.66 -6.17 1.05
C ALA A 164 1.41 -5.90 2.54
N GLY A 165 0.19 -6.17 3.01
CA GLY A 165 -0.11 -6.07 4.44
C GLY A 165 0.67 -7.09 5.29
N ASP A 166 0.82 -8.34 4.83
CA ASP A 166 1.59 -9.38 5.52
C ASP A 166 3.08 -9.00 5.66
N ASP A 167 3.71 -8.45 4.61
CA ASP A 167 5.07 -7.92 4.64
C ASP A 167 5.25 -6.80 5.69
N LEU A 168 4.28 -5.86 5.78
CA LEU A 168 4.31 -4.82 6.82
C LEU A 168 4.32 -5.41 8.23
N THR A 169 3.54 -6.48 8.48
CA THR A 169 3.41 -7.04 9.83
C THR A 169 4.69 -7.67 10.38
N VAL A 170 5.63 -8.01 9.51
CA VAL A 170 6.94 -8.54 9.92
C VAL A 170 8.03 -7.47 9.96
N SER A 171 7.70 -6.21 9.67
CA SER A 171 8.64 -5.09 9.72
C SER A 171 9.11 -4.77 11.14
N LEU A 172 10.25 -4.09 11.27
CA LEU A 172 10.72 -3.58 12.57
C LEU A 172 9.74 -2.55 13.15
N TRP A 173 9.08 -1.78 12.27
CA TRP A 173 8.08 -0.81 12.67
C TRP A 173 6.91 -1.46 13.41
N CYS A 174 6.41 -2.60 12.93
CA CYS A 174 5.36 -3.37 13.61
C CYS A 174 5.80 -3.93 14.98
N THR A 175 7.10 -3.99 15.26
CA THR A 175 7.60 -4.29 16.61
C THR A 175 7.62 -3.04 17.50
N GLN A 176 7.95 -1.89 16.94
CA GLN A 176 8.12 -0.63 17.67
C GLN A 176 6.79 0.10 17.94
N ALA A 177 5.84 0.02 17.02
CA ALA A 177 4.55 0.71 17.06
C ALA A 177 3.44 -0.24 16.59
N ALA A 178 3.28 -1.35 17.30
CA ALA A 178 2.44 -2.48 16.88
C ALA A 178 1.00 -2.08 16.52
N ALA A 179 0.32 -1.28 17.35
CA ALA A 179 -1.07 -0.91 17.09
C ALA A 179 -1.25 -0.15 15.77
N ARG A 180 -0.47 0.91 15.56
CA ARG A 180 -0.48 1.74 14.33
C ARG A 180 -0.12 0.90 13.10
N CYS A 181 0.99 0.16 13.17
CA CYS A 181 1.44 -0.63 12.03
C CYS A 181 0.45 -1.74 11.66
N MET A 182 -0.20 -2.37 12.64
CA MET A 182 -1.23 -3.38 12.38
C MET A 182 -2.51 -2.78 11.78
N GLU A 183 -2.91 -1.59 12.20
CA GLU A 183 -4.02 -0.85 11.59
C GLU A 183 -3.75 -0.58 10.11
N ASP A 184 -2.59 0.00 9.80
CA ASP A 184 -2.15 0.29 8.44
C ASP A 184 -2.02 -0.97 7.58
N ALA A 185 -1.41 -2.03 8.13
CA ALA A 185 -1.31 -3.31 7.45
C ALA A 185 -2.69 -3.89 7.10
N ASN A 186 -3.68 -3.80 8.00
CA ASN A 186 -5.03 -4.31 7.75
C ASN A 186 -5.78 -3.49 6.68
N ILE A 187 -5.57 -2.16 6.65
CA ILE A 187 -6.10 -1.31 5.58
C ILE A 187 -5.51 -1.73 4.24
N VAL A 188 -4.19 -1.96 4.19
CA VAL A 188 -3.52 -2.42 2.95
C VAL A 188 -3.99 -3.82 2.54
N ARG A 189 -4.16 -4.76 3.47
CA ARG A 189 -4.71 -6.10 3.18
C ARG A 189 -6.07 -6.03 2.49
N SER A 190 -6.91 -5.09 2.90
CA SER A 190 -8.24 -4.87 2.33
C SER A 190 -8.16 -4.33 0.89
N GLY A 191 -7.10 -3.57 0.58
CA GLY A 191 -6.74 -3.18 -0.78
C GLY A 191 -7.71 -2.18 -1.45
N CYS A 192 -7.43 -1.89 -2.72
CA CYS A 192 -8.22 -0.98 -3.56
C CYS A 192 -9.13 -1.69 -4.56
N GLY A 193 -9.28 -3.01 -4.42
CA GLY A 193 -9.75 -3.86 -5.51
C GLY A 193 -8.74 -3.91 -6.67
N CYS A 194 -9.16 -4.52 -7.76
CA CYS A 194 -8.31 -4.76 -8.93
C CYS A 194 -8.55 -3.73 -10.02
N SER A 195 -7.47 -3.15 -10.54
CA SER A 195 -7.49 -2.14 -11.59
C SER A 195 -6.39 -2.40 -12.62
N GLN A 196 -6.48 -1.76 -13.78
CA GLN A 196 -5.46 -1.93 -14.83
C GLN A 196 -4.05 -1.64 -14.28
N PRO A 197 -3.03 -2.43 -14.69
CA PRO A 197 -3.06 -3.49 -15.70
C PRO A 197 -3.49 -4.88 -15.18
N TYR A 198 -3.96 -4.96 -13.93
CA TYR A 198 -4.31 -6.21 -13.25
C TYR A 198 -5.81 -6.26 -12.90
N PRO A 199 -6.71 -6.41 -13.89
CA PRO A 199 -8.15 -6.33 -13.65
C PRO A 199 -8.74 -7.59 -12.97
N GLN A 200 -8.01 -8.69 -12.89
CA GLN A 200 -8.53 -9.95 -12.39
C GLN A 200 -8.31 -10.09 -10.88
N SER A 201 -9.40 -10.18 -10.13
CA SER A 201 -9.38 -10.57 -8.72
C SER A 201 -9.16 -12.07 -8.55
N CYS A 202 -8.26 -12.48 -7.66
CA CYS A 202 -8.02 -13.89 -7.36
C CYS A 202 -8.97 -14.53 -6.36
N ASP A 203 -9.69 -13.73 -5.59
CA ASP A 203 -10.73 -14.19 -4.69
C ASP A 203 -11.82 -13.13 -4.52
N SER A 204 -12.81 -13.40 -3.67
CA SER A 204 -13.90 -12.46 -3.39
C SER A 204 -13.43 -11.21 -2.64
N GLN A 205 -12.26 -11.24 -2.03
CA GLN A 205 -11.69 -10.13 -1.25
C GLN A 205 -10.75 -9.26 -2.10
N GLY A 206 -10.36 -9.70 -3.29
CA GLY A 206 -9.35 -9.02 -4.08
C GLY A 206 -7.95 -9.13 -3.49
N SER A 207 -7.64 -10.18 -2.71
CA SER A 207 -6.37 -10.28 -1.97
C SER A 207 -5.11 -10.12 -2.84
N ALA A 208 -5.20 -10.54 -4.11
CA ALA A 208 -4.22 -10.28 -5.14
C ALA A 208 -4.90 -10.06 -6.49
N CYS A 209 -4.29 -9.21 -7.32
CA CYS A 209 -4.77 -8.90 -8.65
C CYS A 209 -3.82 -9.42 -9.74
N CYS A 210 -4.35 -10.21 -10.67
CA CYS A 210 -3.64 -10.71 -11.83
C CYS A 210 -3.99 -9.95 -13.10
N ALA A 211 -3.14 -10.12 -14.12
CA ALA A 211 -3.51 -9.81 -15.49
C ALA A 211 -4.73 -10.63 -15.90
N SER A 212 -5.30 -10.33 -17.07
CA SER A 212 -6.51 -11.00 -17.55
C SER A 212 -6.38 -12.53 -17.57
N ALA A 213 -7.51 -13.23 -17.53
CA ALA A 213 -7.57 -14.69 -17.55
C ALA A 213 -6.93 -15.33 -18.81
N THR A 214 -6.72 -14.53 -19.86
CA THR A 214 -6.03 -14.94 -21.09
C THR A 214 -4.51 -14.87 -20.99
N GLN A 215 -3.98 -14.29 -19.92
CA GLN A 215 -2.56 -14.08 -19.68
C GLN A 215 -2.08 -14.76 -18.40
N GLN A 216 -2.90 -14.73 -17.33
CA GLN A 216 -2.51 -15.22 -16.02
C GLN A 216 -3.62 -16.04 -15.36
N THR A 217 -3.22 -16.94 -14.48
CA THR A 217 -4.11 -17.75 -13.64
C THR A 217 -3.84 -17.44 -12.18
N CYS A 218 -4.90 -17.24 -11.39
CA CYS A 218 -4.78 -17.14 -9.95
C CYS A 218 -4.52 -18.53 -9.36
N CYS A 219 -3.43 -18.65 -8.60
CA CYS A 219 -3.05 -19.87 -7.91
C CYS A 219 -2.85 -19.59 -6.44
N LYS A 220 -3.22 -20.55 -5.60
CA LYS A 220 -2.79 -20.57 -4.20
C LYS A 220 -1.30 -20.84 -4.15
N GLY A 221 -0.64 -20.18 -3.22
CA GLY A 221 0.77 -20.43 -2.94
C GLY A 221 1.16 -19.79 -1.63
N THR A 222 2.45 -19.59 -1.44
CA THR A 222 3.00 -19.02 -0.21
C THR A 222 4.00 -17.92 -0.51
N LEU A 223 4.11 -16.94 0.38
CA LEU A 223 5.22 -15.99 0.38
C LEU A 223 5.89 -15.99 1.74
N THR A 224 7.23 -15.98 1.73
CA THR A 224 8.02 -15.86 2.95
C THR A 224 8.59 -14.46 3.06
N PHE A 225 8.16 -13.74 4.10
CA PHE A 225 8.71 -12.44 4.47
C PHE A 225 9.57 -12.62 5.72
N LYS A 226 10.86 -12.30 5.60
CA LYS A 226 11.87 -12.58 6.62
C LYS A 226 11.90 -14.07 6.99
N SER A 227 11.29 -14.45 8.11
CA SER A 227 11.27 -15.83 8.62
C SER A 227 9.84 -16.35 8.86
N LYS A 228 8.82 -15.66 8.33
CA LYS A 228 7.43 -16.09 8.41
C LYS A 228 6.88 -16.35 7.01
N THR A 229 6.16 -17.46 6.87
CA THR A 229 5.50 -17.87 5.63
C THR A 229 4.00 -17.64 5.76
N PHE A 230 3.40 -17.09 4.71
CA PHE A 230 1.99 -16.74 4.63
C PHE A 230 1.37 -17.43 3.43
N ASP A 231 0.14 -17.94 3.59
CA ASP A 231 -0.68 -18.42 2.47
C ASP A 231 -1.20 -17.24 1.66
N GLU A 232 -1.05 -17.28 0.34
CA GLU A 232 -1.37 -16.17 -0.55
C GLU A 232 -2.11 -16.59 -1.82
N GLN A 233 -2.69 -15.60 -2.49
CA GLN A 233 -3.07 -15.70 -3.90
C GLN A 233 -1.97 -15.09 -4.76
N LEU A 234 -1.59 -15.81 -5.81
CA LEU A 234 -0.44 -15.47 -6.64
C LEU A 234 -0.76 -15.69 -8.12
N CYS A 235 -0.04 -15.02 -9.03
CA CYS A 235 -0.35 -15.00 -10.45
C CYS A 235 0.56 -15.91 -11.30
N CYS A 236 0.10 -17.09 -11.67
CA CYS A 236 0.80 -17.93 -12.63
C CYS A 236 0.82 -17.24 -14.00
N PRO A 237 1.98 -17.16 -14.69
CA PRO A 237 2.13 -16.47 -15.99
C PRO A 237 1.58 -17.28 -17.18
N LEU A 238 0.73 -18.26 -16.93
CA LEU A 238 0.07 -19.08 -17.94
C LEU A 238 -1.44 -18.92 -17.83
N PRO A 239 -2.17 -18.83 -18.95
CA PRO A 239 -3.62 -18.87 -18.93
C PRO A 239 -4.12 -20.28 -18.59
N LYS A 240 -5.22 -20.36 -17.83
CA LYS A 240 -5.88 -21.61 -17.42
C LYS A 240 -4.92 -22.67 -16.88
N ALA A 241 -3.92 -22.24 -16.14
CA ALA A 241 -2.83 -23.07 -15.66
C ALA A 241 -3.34 -24.18 -14.71
N THR A 242 -2.65 -25.31 -14.72
CA THR A 242 -2.69 -26.21 -13.56
C THR A 242 -1.80 -25.60 -12.48
N CYS A 243 -2.40 -25.15 -11.37
CA CYS A 243 -1.66 -24.69 -10.20
C CYS A 243 -1.02 -25.89 -9.49
N CYS A 244 0.28 -25.83 -9.24
CA CYS A 244 1.03 -26.87 -8.55
C CYS A 244 1.39 -26.43 -7.12
N GLU A 245 1.82 -27.35 -6.28
CA GLU A 245 2.42 -27.00 -4.98
C GLU A 245 3.76 -26.28 -5.16
N HIS A 246 4.28 -25.70 -4.06
CA HIS A 246 5.58 -25.03 -4.01
C HIS A 246 5.72 -23.89 -5.02
N ASP A 247 4.63 -23.13 -5.18
CA ASP A 247 4.60 -21.91 -5.99
C ASP A 247 4.92 -22.16 -7.47
N GLN A 248 4.69 -23.38 -7.96
CA GLN A 248 4.87 -23.75 -9.36
C GLN A 248 3.53 -23.77 -10.10
N CYS A 249 3.58 -23.67 -11.43
CA CYS A 249 2.41 -23.95 -12.25
C CYS A 249 2.80 -24.54 -13.61
N CYS A 250 1.84 -25.25 -14.19
CA CYS A 250 1.95 -25.88 -15.49
C CYS A 250 0.89 -25.33 -16.45
N SER A 251 1.08 -25.55 -17.75
CA SER A 251 0.05 -25.22 -18.75
C SER A 251 -1.24 -25.99 -18.46
N GLU A 252 -2.36 -25.48 -18.99
CA GLU A 252 -3.67 -26.15 -18.90
C GLU A 252 -3.58 -27.65 -19.22
N ASN A 253 -4.31 -28.46 -18.45
CA ASN A 253 -4.35 -29.92 -18.61
C ASN A 253 -2.97 -30.59 -18.52
N SER A 254 -2.20 -30.21 -17.51
CA SER A 254 -0.93 -30.86 -17.17
C SER A 254 -0.96 -31.49 -15.78
N VAL A 255 -0.13 -32.51 -15.58
CA VAL A 255 0.27 -33.12 -14.31
C VAL A 255 1.54 -32.42 -13.82
N CYS A 256 1.53 -31.99 -12.55
CA CYS A 256 2.69 -31.44 -11.87
C CYS A 256 3.62 -32.59 -11.45
N CYS A 257 4.84 -32.59 -11.96
CA CYS A 257 5.79 -33.69 -11.77
C CYS A 257 7.10 -33.20 -11.14
N PRO A 258 7.66 -33.94 -10.16
CA PRO A 258 7.02 -35.05 -9.45
C PRO A 258 5.80 -34.59 -8.62
N ALA A 259 4.94 -35.54 -8.27
CA ALA A 259 3.79 -35.29 -7.40
C ALA A 259 4.23 -34.99 -5.96
N PRO A 260 3.38 -34.34 -5.15
CA PRO A 260 3.62 -34.10 -3.73
C PRO A 260 4.00 -35.38 -2.97
N PRO A 261 4.90 -35.29 -1.96
CA PRO A 261 5.41 -34.07 -1.32
C PRO A 261 6.64 -33.46 -2.01
N ALA A 262 7.09 -34.00 -3.14
CA ALA A 262 8.24 -33.44 -3.85
C ALA A 262 7.88 -32.12 -4.54
N VAL A 263 8.88 -31.24 -4.70
CA VAL A 263 8.74 -29.98 -5.44
C VAL A 263 8.61 -30.29 -6.93
N PRO A 264 7.52 -29.89 -7.60
CA PRO A 264 7.37 -30.07 -9.05
C PRO A 264 8.49 -29.32 -9.79
N THR A 265 9.12 -29.98 -10.75
CA THR A 265 10.20 -29.42 -11.59
C THR A 265 9.86 -29.46 -13.08
N TYR A 266 8.86 -30.25 -13.48
CA TYR A 266 8.35 -30.33 -14.85
C TYR A 266 6.85 -30.62 -14.90
N CYS A 267 6.29 -30.43 -16.08
CA CYS A 267 4.90 -30.58 -16.43
C CYS A 267 4.78 -31.70 -17.45
N CYS A 268 3.91 -32.65 -17.15
CA CYS A 268 3.55 -33.71 -18.06
C CYS A 268 2.14 -33.51 -18.61
N PRO A 269 1.89 -33.72 -19.90
CA PRO A 269 0.54 -33.75 -20.43
C PRO A 269 -0.32 -34.82 -19.75
N MET A 270 -1.64 -34.60 -19.65
CA MET A 270 -2.56 -35.56 -19.03
C MET A 270 -2.59 -36.93 -19.72
N ASP A 271 -2.21 -37.03 -21.00
CA ASP A 271 -2.07 -38.30 -21.72
C ASP A 271 -0.73 -39.02 -21.48
N TYR A 272 0.19 -38.38 -20.74
CA TYR A 272 1.45 -38.92 -20.24
C TYR A 272 1.59 -38.71 -18.71
N PRO A 273 0.67 -39.24 -17.88
CA PRO A 273 0.51 -38.81 -16.49
C PRO A 273 1.58 -39.35 -15.53
N VAL A 274 2.40 -40.30 -15.95
CA VAL A 274 3.39 -40.95 -15.08
C VAL A 274 4.71 -40.19 -15.12
N CYS A 275 5.13 -39.66 -13.97
CA CYS A 275 6.36 -38.88 -13.81
C CYS A 275 7.56 -39.80 -13.49
N LYS A 276 8.65 -39.74 -14.24
CA LYS A 276 9.91 -40.40 -13.86
C LYS A 276 11.11 -39.70 -14.49
N ASP A 277 12.10 -39.36 -13.67
CA ASP A 277 13.42 -38.83 -14.11
C ASP A 277 13.40 -37.66 -15.12
N GLY A 278 12.38 -36.78 -15.04
CA GLY A 278 12.22 -35.64 -15.96
C GLY A 278 11.42 -35.96 -17.23
N GLU A 279 10.86 -37.16 -17.30
CA GLU A 279 10.12 -37.68 -18.44
C GLU A 279 8.68 -38.05 -18.04
N CYS A 280 7.81 -38.03 -19.05
CA CYS A 280 6.39 -38.27 -18.96
C CYS A 280 6.04 -39.55 -19.71
N TYR A 281 5.37 -40.48 -19.03
CA TYR A 281 5.07 -41.80 -19.56
C TYR A 281 3.58 -42.00 -19.71
N ARG A 282 3.22 -42.67 -20.80
CA ARG A 282 1.85 -43.08 -21.11
C ARG A 282 1.66 -44.53 -20.71
N ALA A 283 0.70 -44.78 -19.81
CA ALA A 283 0.59 -46.07 -19.12
C ALA A 283 0.23 -47.26 -20.02
N HIS A 284 -0.45 -47.03 -21.15
CA HIS A 284 -0.97 -48.12 -21.98
C HIS A 284 0.03 -48.67 -23.00
N ASP A 285 1.00 -47.87 -23.44
CA ASP A 285 1.99 -48.24 -24.46
C ASP A 285 3.44 -48.02 -24.00
N GLY A 286 3.66 -47.43 -22.82
CA GLY A 286 4.99 -47.10 -22.31
C GLY A 286 5.69 -45.99 -23.10
N HIS A 287 4.98 -45.29 -23.99
CA HIS A 287 5.57 -44.20 -24.76
C HIS A 287 6.01 -43.07 -23.83
N MET A 288 7.16 -42.49 -24.17
CA MET A 288 7.88 -41.54 -23.33
C MET A 288 8.14 -40.24 -24.07
N ILE A 289 7.91 -39.11 -23.39
CA ILE A 289 8.27 -37.79 -23.87
C ILE A 289 9.01 -37.02 -22.77
N LYS A 290 9.78 -35.99 -23.14
CA LYS A 290 10.38 -35.10 -22.15
C LYS A 290 9.33 -34.22 -21.49
N GLY A 291 9.45 -34.04 -20.18
CA GLY A 291 8.69 -33.05 -19.43
C GLY A 291 9.05 -31.63 -19.86
N LYS A 292 8.05 -30.73 -19.82
CA LYS A 292 8.30 -29.29 -19.99
C LYS A 292 8.64 -28.69 -18.63
N PRO A 293 9.56 -27.72 -18.51
CA PRO A 293 9.81 -27.08 -17.23
C PRO A 293 8.53 -26.45 -16.67
N VAL A 294 8.37 -26.50 -15.34
CA VAL A 294 7.36 -25.67 -14.66
C VAL A 294 7.61 -24.20 -14.96
N ALA A 295 6.54 -23.40 -15.04
CA ALA A 295 6.70 -21.97 -15.07
C ALA A 295 7.21 -21.53 -13.69
N GLN A 296 8.38 -20.86 -13.69
CA GLN A 296 8.97 -20.40 -12.43
C GLN A 296 8.03 -19.40 -11.77
N GLY A 297 7.73 -19.69 -10.50
CA GLY A 297 6.69 -19.09 -9.69
C GLY A 297 6.62 -17.58 -9.72
N PHE A 298 5.44 -17.10 -10.12
CA PHE A 298 4.88 -15.78 -9.91
C PHE A 298 5.68 -14.61 -10.47
N VAL A 299 4.97 -13.70 -11.14
CA VAL A 299 5.57 -12.42 -11.57
C VAL A 299 6.02 -11.68 -10.32
N SER A 300 7.29 -11.82 -9.97
CA SER A 300 7.93 -11.10 -8.87
C SER A 300 7.71 -9.61 -9.10
N PRO A 301 7.25 -8.86 -8.10
CA PRO A 301 7.09 -7.42 -8.24
C PRO A 301 8.45 -6.69 -8.22
#